data_AF-A0A661KTG0-F1
#
_entry.id   AF-A0A661KTG0-F1
#
_cell.length_a   1.000
_cell.length_b   1.000
_cell.length_c   1.000
_cell.angle_alpha   90.00
_cell.angle_beta   90.00
_cell.angle_gamma   90.00
#
_symmetry.space_group_name_H-M   'P 1'
#
loop_
_entity.id
_entity.type
_entity.pdbx_description
1 polymer ?
#
loop_
_entity_poly.entity_id
_entity_poly.type
_entity_poly.pdbx_seq_one_letter_code
_entity_poly.pdbx_strand_id
1 'polypeptide(L)'
;GSGISRHNFISCQDMIIILKKFAPYMKLLKRKANLYYKTGTLKGIATRAGYIIKGKKIYSFVLFLRGDPQTADQILLHLSHISHSASFNPEDLMVR
;
A
#
# COMPACT_ATOMS: atom_id res chain seq x y z
N GLY A 1 -4.96 14.82 13.25
CA GLY A 1 -4.38 13.80 14.15
C GLY A 1 -3.11 13.26 13.55
N SER A 2 -1.95 13.51 14.18
CA SER A 2 -0.61 13.22 13.63
C SER A 2 -0.21 11.74 13.63
N GLY A 3 -1.01 10.86 14.24
CA GLY A 3 -0.68 9.44 14.38
C GLY A 3 0.32 9.12 15.50
N ILE A 4 0.76 10.12 16.29
CA ILE A 4 1.84 9.97 17.29
C ILE A 4 1.35 9.31 18.60
N SER A 5 0.05 9.40 18.90
CA SER A 5 -0.52 8.79 20.10
C SER A 5 -0.38 7.26 20.04
N ARG A 6 0.18 6.67 21.11
CA ARG A 6 0.24 5.21 21.27
C ARG A 6 -1.13 4.58 21.56
N HIS A 7 -2.13 5.40 21.86
CA HIS A 7 -3.52 4.98 22.04
C HIS A 7 -4.32 5.03 20.73
N ASN A 8 -3.68 5.38 19.60
CA ASN A 8 -4.33 5.25 18.30
C ASN A 8 -4.48 3.76 17.97
N PHE A 9 -5.68 3.25 18.16
CA PHE A 9 -6.07 1.92 17.73
C PHE A 9 -6.94 2.05 16.49
N ILE A 10 -6.45 1.50 15.39
CA ILE A 10 -7.21 1.34 14.15
C ILE A 10 -6.88 -0.04 13.59
N SER A 11 -7.88 -0.80 13.18
CA SER A 11 -7.64 -2.09 12.53
C SER A 11 -7.17 -1.90 11.09
N CYS A 12 -6.55 -2.93 10.51
CA CYS A 12 -6.23 -2.92 9.08
C CYS A 12 -7.50 -2.78 8.23
N GLN A 13 -8.61 -3.39 8.66
CA GLN A 13 -9.90 -3.35 7.98
C GLN A 13 -10.47 -1.93 7.95
N ASP A 14 -10.44 -1.22 9.08
CA ASP A 14 -10.88 0.18 9.15
C ASP A 14 -10.02 1.07 8.25
N MET A 15 -8.71 0.86 8.25
CA MET A 15 -7.80 1.61 7.38
C MET A 15 -8.08 1.33 5.89
N ILE A 16 -8.46 0.10 5.51
CA ILE A 16 -8.89 -0.21 4.14
C ILE A 16 -10.17 0.56 3.77
N ILE A 17 -11.13 0.71 4.68
CA ILE A 17 -12.35 1.52 4.43
C ILE A 17 -11.95 2.98 4.17
N ILE A 18 -11.02 3.52 4.95
CA ILE A 18 -10.49 4.87 4.75
C ILE A 18 -9.80 4.97 3.38
N LEU A 19 -8.88 4.06 3.05
CA LEU A 19 -8.18 4.06 1.75
C LEU A 19 -9.15 4.01 0.57
N LYS A 20 -10.22 3.21 0.64
CA LYS A 20 -11.25 3.18 -0.42
C LYS A 20 -11.89 4.56 -0.64
N LYS A 21 -12.20 5.29 0.44
CA LYS A 21 -12.75 6.65 0.35
C LYS A 21 -11.73 7.67 -0.19
N PHE A 22 -10.45 7.47 0.11
CA PHE A 22 -9.37 8.39 -0.28
C PHE A 22 -8.68 8.01 -1.60
N ALA A 23 -9.15 6.98 -2.30
CA ALA A 23 -8.58 6.53 -3.58
C ALA A 23 -8.46 7.64 -4.64
N PRO A 24 -9.41 8.59 -4.80
CA PRO A 24 -9.26 9.71 -5.74
C PRO A 24 -8.01 10.57 -5.49
N TYR A 25 -7.52 10.61 -4.25
CA TYR A 25 -6.38 11.42 -3.82
C TYR A 25 -5.07 10.63 -3.76
N MET A 26 -5.03 9.39 -4.26
CA MET A 26 -3.86 8.50 -4.18
C MET A 26 -2.54 9.13 -4.68
N LYS A 27 -2.62 10.04 -5.66
CA LYS A 27 -1.46 10.69 -6.28
C LYS A 27 -0.72 11.65 -5.34
N LEU A 28 -1.32 12.01 -4.21
CA LEU A 28 -0.67 12.81 -3.15
C LEU A 28 0.31 11.98 -2.31
N LEU A 29 0.27 10.65 -2.41
CA LEU A 29 1.14 9.76 -1.66
C LEU A 29 2.49 9.57 -2.36
N LYS A 30 3.48 9.11 -1.58
CA LYS A 30 4.78 8.71 -2.13
C LYS A 30 4.57 7.59 -3.16
N ARG A 31 5.17 7.75 -4.33
CA ARG A 31 5.15 6.75 -5.41
C ARG A 31 6.46 5.96 -5.46
N LYS A 32 6.38 4.63 -5.59
CA LYS A 32 7.51 3.76 -5.95
C LYS A 32 7.00 2.68 -6.91
N ALA A 33 7.49 2.68 -8.15
CA ALA A 33 6.94 1.86 -9.22
C ALA A 33 5.40 2.06 -9.37
N ASN A 34 4.62 1.01 -9.18
CA ASN A 34 3.16 0.99 -9.21
C ASN A 34 2.51 1.08 -7.81
N LEU A 35 3.29 1.37 -6.77
CA LEU A 35 2.83 1.57 -5.40
C LEU A 35 2.68 3.06 -5.08
N TYR A 36 1.59 3.41 -4.41
CA TYR A 36 1.34 4.72 -3.82
C TYR A 36 1.05 4.55 -2.33
N TYR A 37 1.87 5.06 -1.43
CA TYR A 37 1.72 4.74 -0.01
C TYR A 37 2.18 5.85 0.94
N LYS A 38 1.61 5.81 2.15
CA LYS A 38 2.08 6.58 3.29
C LYS A 38 2.95 5.69 4.18
N THR A 39 4.02 6.27 4.71
CA THR A 39 4.81 5.70 5.79
C THR A 39 4.32 6.21 7.15
N GLY A 40 4.30 5.35 8.15
CA GLY A 40 4.26 5.75 9.55
C GLY A 40 5.31 4.94 10.30
N THR A 41 6.04 5.59 11.21
CA THR A 41 7.06 4.93 12.02
C THR A 41 6.97 5.48 13.44
N LEU A 42 6.83 4.59 14.40
CA LEU A 42 7.02 4.85 15.82
C LEU A 42 8.02 3.83 16.37
N LYS A 43 8.56 4.04 17.57
CA LYS A 43 9.52 3.10 18.17
C LYS A 43 8.89 1.69 18.26
N GLY A 44 9.46 0.74 17.52
CA GLY A 44 8.99 -0.65 17.46
C GLY A 44 7.74 -0.89 16.59
N ILE A 45 7.28 0.11 15.84
CA ILE A 45 6.11 -0.02 14.95
C ILE A 45 6.43 0.63 13.59
N ALA A 46 6.29 -0.14 12.52
CA ALA A 46 6.41 0.33 11.16
C ALA A 46 5.11 0.09 10.40
N THR A 47 4.55 1.15 9.80
CA THR A 47 3.32 1.09 9.03
C THR A 47 3.51 1.54 7.59
N ARG A 48 2.81 0.86 6.68
CA ARG A 48 2.65 1.26 5.28
C ARG A 48 1.19 1.08 4.91
N ALA A 49 0.57 2.12 4.37
CA ALA A 49 -0.83 2.04 3.93
C ALA A 49 -0.95 2.76 2.58
N GLY A 50 -1.62 2.14 1.62
CA GLY A 50 -1.60 2.67 0.27
C GLY A 50 -2.30 1.80 -0.76
N TYR A 51 -1.86 1.97 -2.01
CA TYR A 51 -2.46 1.40 -3.20
C TYR A 51 -1.42 0.72 -4.09
N ILE A 52 -1.81 -0.37 -4.72
CA ILE A 52 -1.11 -1.04 -5.82
C ILE A 52 -1.92 -0.80 -7.09
N ILE A 53 -1.27 -0.34 -8.15
CA ILE A 53 -1.88 -0.14 -9.45
C ILE A 53 -1.52 -1.30 -10.37
N LYS A 54 -2.54 -1.95 -10.95
CA LYS A 54 -2.36 -3.00 -11.94
C LYS A 54 -3.38 -2.79 -13.08
N GLY A 55 -2.88 -2.33 -14.23
CA GLY A 55 -3.74 -1.88 -15.33
C GLY A 55 -4.69 -0.76 -14.87
N LYS A 56 -5.99 -0.95 -15.10
CA LYS A 56 -7.05 -0.01 -14.66
C LYS A 56 -7.53 -0.26 -13.22
N LYS A 57 -7.01 -1.29 -12.52
CA LYS A 57 -7.45 -1.68 -11.18
C LYS A 57 -6.56 -1.09 -10.10
N ILE A 58 -7.18 -0.69 -8.99
CA ILE A 58 -6.54 -0.14 -7.80
C ILE A 58 -6.81 -1.10 -6.64
N TYR A 59 -5.75 -1.60 -6.01
CA TYR A 59 -5.83 -2.48 -4.84
C TYR A 59 -5.35 -1.74 -3.60
N SER A 60 -6.17 -1.67 -2.55
CA SER A 60 -5.75 -1.10 -1.27
C SER A 60 -4.94 -2.12 -0.46
N PHE A 61 -3.90 -1.68 0.22
CA PHE A 61 -3.13 -2.51 1.14
C PHE A 61 -2.82 -1.75 2.43
N VAL A 62 -2.67 -2.52 3.52
CA VAL A 62 -2.28 -2.01 4.85
C VAL A 62 -1.32 -3.00 5.47
N LEU A 63 -0.17 -2.50 5.92
CA LEU A 63 0.84 -3.22 6.68
C LEU A 63 1.01 -2.50 8.02
N PHE A 64 0.60 -3.14 9.11
CA PHE A 64 0.90 -2.72 10.47
C PHE A 64 1.83 -3.76 11.09
N LEU A 65 3.12 -3.43 11.13
CA LEU A 65 4.15 -4.35 11.60
C LEU A 65 4.69 -3.88 12.94
N ARG A 66 4.85 -4.82 13.87
CA ARG A 66 5.72 -4.65 15.02
C ARG A 66 7.14 -4.97 14.57
N GLY A 67 8.07 -4.07 14.83
CA GLY A 67 9.46 -4.23 14.42
C GLY A 67 10.03 -3.03 13.68
N ASP A 68 11.11 -3.28 12.95
CA ASP A 68 11.87 -2.23 12.28
C ASP A 68 11.22 -1.77 10.96
N PRO A 69 11.53 -0.55 10.49
CA PRO A 69 11.07 -0.07 9.19
C PRO A 69 11.64 -0.82 7.99
N GLN A 70 12.81 -1.45 8.10
CA GLN A 70 13.47 -2.18 7.02
C GLN A 70 12.63 -3.38 6.57
N THR A 71 12.01 -4.09 7.51
CA THR A 71 11.12 -5.23 7.26
C THR A 71 9.91 -4.80 6.42
N ALA A 72 9.30 -3.65 6.78
CA ALA A 72 8.19 -3.09 6.02
C ALA A 72 8.60 -2.72 4.58
N ASP A 73 9.80 -2.18 4.42
CA ASP A 73 10.33 -1.78 3.11
C ASP A 73 10.72 -2.99 2.25
N GLN A 74 11.23 -4.08 2.85
CA GLN A 74 11.48 -5.35 2.17
C GLN A 74 10.18 -5.97 1.66
N ILE A 75 9.11 -5.98 2.47
CA ILE A 75 7.79 -6.46 2.04
C ILE A 75 7.26 -5.62 0.88
N LEU A 76 7.39 -4.29 0.94
CA LEU A 76 7.00 -3.42 -0.18
C LEU A 76 7.80 -3.70 -1.45
N LEU A 77 9.09 -4.00 -1.33
CA LEU A 77 9.91 -4.38 -2.49
C LEU A 77 9.37 -5.66 -3.14
N HIS A 78 9.08 -6.70 -2.35
CA HIS A 78 8.53 -7.96 -2.86
C HIS A 78 7.14 -7.75 -3.50
N LEU A 79 6.28 -6.95 -2.87
CA LEU A 79 4.98 -6.58 -3.45
C LEU A 79 5.13 -5.87 -4.78
N SER A 80 6.11 -4.97 -4.91
CA SER A 80 6.39 -4.29 -6.17
C SER A 80 6.80 -5.28 -7.27
N HIS A 81 7.66 -6.26 -6.96
CA HIS A 81 8.09 -7.29 -7.92
C HIS A 81 6.96 -8.20 -8.37
N ILE A 82 6.15 -8.73 -7.44
CA ILE A 82 5.00 -9.61 -7.77
C ILE A 82 3.97 -8.87 -8.63
N SER A 83 3.74 -7.59 -8.31
CA SER A 83 2.81 -6.78 -9.07
C SER A 83 3.32 -6.38 -10.47
N HIS A 84 4.65 -6.46 -10.69
CA HIS A 84 5.29 -6.21 -11.98
C HIS A 84 5.42 -7.48 -12.82
N SER A 85 5.77 -8.63 -12.22
CA SER A 85 5.95 -9.91 -12.92
C SER A 85 4.64 -10.50 -13.45
N ALA A 86 3.50 -10.07 -12.92
CA ALA A 86 2.20 -10.30 -13.53
C ALA A 86 1.90 -9.29 -14.65
N SER A 87 2.86 -9.15 -15.58
CA SER A 87 2.78 -8.30 -16.77
C SER A 87 1.50 -8.61 -17.53
N PHE A 88 0.66 -7.59 -17.66
CA PHE A 88 -0.48 -7.57 -18.56
C PHE A 88 0.02 -7.69 -20.00
N ASN A 89 -0.38 -8.75 -20.73
CA ASN A 89 -0.17 -8.86 -22.15
C ASN A 89 -1.40 -8.27 -22.88
N PRO A 90 -1.26 -7.21 -23.70
CA PRO A 90 -2.37 -6.65 -24.45
C PRO A 90 -3.07 -7.65 -25.39
N GLU A 91 -2.36 -8.71 -25.82
CA GLU A 91 -2.89 -9.81 -26.63
C GLU A 91 -3.96 -10.65 -25.90
N ASP A 92 -3.96 -10.67 -24.56
CA ASP A 92 -4.97 -11.39 -23.75
C ASP A 92 -6.39 -10.78 -23.88
N LEU A 93 -6.51 -9.62 -24.54
CA LEU A 93 -7.78 -8.95 -24.85
C LEU A 93 -8.26 -9.16 -26.30
N MET A 94 -7.50 -9.83 -27.16
CA MET A 94 -7.89 -10.09 -28.55
C MET A 94 -8.47 -11.49 -28.79
N VAL A 95 -8.65 -12.29 -27.74
CA VAL A 95 -9.32 -13.60 -27.84
C VAL A 95 -10.49 -13.70 -26.86
N ARG A 96 -11.69 -13.62 -27.46
CA ARG A 96 -13.06 -13.86 -26.95
C ARG A 96 -13.85 -12.63 -26.49
#